data_AF-M2AUQ8-F1
#
_entry.id   AF-M2AUQ8-F1
#
_cell.length_a   1.000
_cell.length_b   1.000
_cell.length_c   1.000
_cell.angle_alpha   90.00
_cell.angle_beta   90.00
_cell.angle_gamma   90.00
#
_symmetry.space_group_name_H-M   'P 1'
#
loop_
_entity.id
_entity.type
_entity.pdbx_description
1 polymer ?
#
loop_
_entity_poly.entity_id
_entity_poly.type
_entity_poly.pdbx_seq_one_letter_code
_entity_poly.pdbx_strand_id
1 'polypeptide(L)'
;MNWMKDFRGLSLAGLAAAAVVFAGCSKSDVVTEPGSSEPVAATNVDHSHGGWWCVEHGVPEGDCALCDKTLVSKFKEDGDWCDEHDRPESQCFICSPKRFDKFAATYEAKTGHKPPQPTE
;
A
#
# COMPACT_ATOMS: atom_id res chain seq x y z
N MET A 1 9.61 -36.64 -0.62
CA MET A 1 10.82 -35.82 -0.83
C MET A 1 11.99 -36.74 -1.16
N ASN A 2 12.33 -36.88 -2.44
CA ASN A 2 13.61 -37.45 -2.86
C ASN A 2 14.27 -36.45 -3.81
N TRP A 3 15.13 -35.65 -3.21
CA TRP A 3 15.99 -34.63 -3.79
C TRP A 3 17.30 -35.31 -4.16
N MET A 4 17.56 -35.50 -5.46
CA MET A 4 18.86 -35.94 -5.95
C MET A 4 18.96 -35.65 -7.45
N LYS A 5 19.61 -34.53 -7.79
CA LYS A 5 20.42 -34.30 -9.01
C LYS A 5 21.23 -33.02 -8.76
N ASP A 6 22.52 -32.88 -8.98
CA ASP A 6 23.67 -33.76 -9.16
C ASP A 6 24.86 -32.79 -9.04
N PHE A 7 25.67 -32.93 -7.99
CA PHE A 7 26.94 -32.19 -7.86
C PHE A 7 27.99 -32.87 -8.75
N ARG A 8 28.24 -32.32 -9.93
CA ARG A 8 29.43 -32.55 -10.78
C ARG A 8 29.74 -31.20 -11.41
N GLY A 9 30.89 -30.58 -11.32
CA GLY A 9 32.22 -30.98 -10.93
C GLY A 9 33.13 -29.93 -11.58
N LEU A 10 33.99 -29.32 -10.77
CA LEU A 10 35.28 -28.71 -11.11
C LEU A 10 35.55 -28.35 -12.59
N SER A 11 35.66 -27.05 -12.89
CA SER A 11 36.63 -26.55 -13.87
C SER A 11 37.04 -25.11 -13.52
N LEU A 12 38.27 -25.00 -13.04
CA LEU A 12 39.09 -23.79 -13.15
C LEU A 12 39.28 -23.42 -14.62
N ALA A 13 39.39 -22.11 -14.86
CA ALA A 13 40.10 -21.41 -15.94
C ALA A 13 39.20 -20.53 -16.79
N GLY A 14 39.55 -19.24 -16.86
CA GLY A 14 38.99 -18.34 -17.87
C GLY A 14 39.04 -16.86 -17.49
N LEU A 15 40.26 -16.30 -17.40
CA LEU A 15 40.50 -14.87 -17.55
C LEU A 15 39.87 -14.36 -18.87
N ALA A 16 39.00 -13.36 -18.79
CA ALA A 16 38.77 -12.43 -19.90
C ALA A 16 38.20 -11.11 -19.36
N ALA A 17 39.10 -10.13 -19.24
CA ALA A 17 38.74 -8.72 -19.05
C ALA A 17 38.05 -8.21 -20.32
N ALA A 18 36.91 -7.54 -20.17
CA ALA A 18 36.31 -6.72 -21.20
C ALA A 18 36.05 -5.32 -20.61
N ALA A 19 36.98 -4.41 -20.87
CA ALA A 19 36.81 -2.99 -20.61
C ALA A 19 35.88 -2.42 -21.69
N VAL A 20 34.70 -1.94 -21.29
CA VAL A 20 33.82 -1.17 -22.17
C VAL A 20 34.13 0.31 -21.96
N VAL A 21 34.73 0.88 -23.00
CA VAL A 21 35.03 2.30 -23.16
C VAL A 21 33.75 3.12 -23.24
N PHE A 22 33.56 4.06 -22.30
CA PHE A 22 32.58 5.12 -22.43
C PHE A 22 33.21 6.31 -23.16
N ALA A 23 32.72 6.60 -24.37
CA ALA A 23 32.95 7.87 -25.06
C ALA A 23 31.73 8.22 -25.91
N GLY A 24 31.06 9.34 -25.58
CA GLY A 24 29.99 9.88 -26.42
C GLY A 24 29.08 10.88 -25.72
N CYS A 25 29.57 12.11 -25.55
CA CYS A 25 28.79 13.27 -25.11
C CYS A 25 28.60 14.21 -26.32
N SER A 26 27.35 14.56 -26.67
CA SER A 26 26.94 15.75 -27.44
C SER A 26 25.40 15.84 -27.44
N LYS A 27 24.81 16.58 -26.50
CA LYS A 27 24.43 18.03 -26.55
C LYS A 27 23.08 18.27 -27.23
N SER A 28 22.06 18.58 -26.43
CA SER A 28 21.15 19.71 -26.68
C SER A 28 20.55 20.17 -25.34
N ASP A 29 20.65 21.47 -25.12
CA ASP A 29 20.22 22.28 -23.97
C ASP A 29 18.84 21.94 -23.39
N VAL A 30 18.70 22.11 -22.07
CA VAL A 30 17.71 23.01 -21.46
C VAL A 30 18.04 23.18 -19.97
N VAL A 31 18.35 24.45 -19.65
CA VAL A 31 18.14 25.24 -18.43
C VAL A 31 18.41 24.68 -17.02
N THR A 32 19.17 25.51 -16.33
CA THR A 32 19.55 25.62 -14.91
C THR A 32 18.38 25.74 -13.92
N GLU A 33 18.42 24.86 -12.89
CA GLU A 33 18.10 24.99 -11.43
C GLU A 33 16.70 25.45 -10.94
N PRO A 34 16.31 25.18 -9.66
CA PRO A 34 16.99 24.45 -8.58
C PRO A 34 16.19 23.27 -8.01
N GLY A 35 16.82 22.55 -7.08
CA GLY A 35 16.34 21.31 -6.48
C GLY A 35 14.90 21.30 -5.96
N SER A 36 14.25 20.17 -6.19
CA SER A 36 13.35 19.55 -5.24
C SER A 36 13.40 18.07 -5.54
N SER A 37 13.69 17.28 -4.50
CA SER A 37 13.50 15.84 -4.48
C SER A 37 12.25 15.46 -5.26
N GLU A 38 12.38 14.50 -6.17
CA GLU A 38 11.23 13.84 -6.77
C GLU A 38 10.30 13.42 -5.63
N PRO A 39 9.03 13.87 -5.59
CA PRO A 39 8.08 13.21 -4.74
C PRO A 39 7.91 11.81 -5.33
N VAL A 40 8.30 10.81 -4.54
CA VAL A 40 7.73 9.47 -4.63
C VAL A 40 6.24 9.62 -4.94
N ALA A 41 5.77 8.90 -5.96
CA ALA A 41 4.41 8.93 -6.46
C ALA A 41 3.42 9.35 -5.36
N ALA A 42 2.96 10.59 -5.42
CA ALA A 42 1.83 11.02 -4.63
C ALA A 42 0.67 10.15 -5.12
N THR A 43 0.35 9.12 -4.35
CA THR A 43 -0.97 8.51 -4.37
C THR A 43 -1.92 9.67 -4.13
N ASN A 44 -2.47 10.24 -5.20
CA ASN A 44 -3.57 11.18 -5.09
C ASN A 44 -4.70 10.36 -4.48
N VAL A 45 -4.77 10.36 -3.14
CA VAL A 45 -5.85 9.70 -2.44
C VAL A 45 -7.04 10.59 -2.75
N ASP A 46 -7.88 10.13 -3.66
CA ASP A 46 -9.14 10.76 -3.95
C ASP A 46 -9.94 10.76 -2.64
N HIS A 47 -10.16 11.95 -2.09
CA HIS A 47 -11.00 12.13 -0.90
C HIS A 47 -12.48 12.18 -1.29
N SER A 48 -12.81 11.90 -2.56
CA SER A 48 -14.19 11.73 -2.99
C SER A 48 -14.66 10.31 -2.64
N HIS A 49 -15.93 10.17 -2.27
CA HIS A 49 -16.61 8.87 -2.10
C HIS A 49 -16.72 8.03 -3.40
N GLY A 50 -15.93 8.34 -4.44
CA GLY A 50 -15.86 7.61 -5.70
C GLY A 50 -14.70 6.61 -5.76
N GLY A 51 -13.80 6.63 -4.78
CA GLY A 51 -12.69 5.69 -4.65
C GLY A 51 -13.10 4.33 -4.10
N TRP A 52 -12.12 3.45 -3.89
CA TRP A 52 -12.32 2.16 -3.21
C TRP A 52 -12.03 2.22 -1.71
N TRP A 53 -11.45 3.34 -1.23
CA TRP A 53 -10.98 3.54 0.14
C TRP A 53 -11.59 4.80 0.73
N CYS A 54 -12.21 4.69 1.90
CA CYS A 54 -12.77 5.80 2.64
C CYS A 54 -11.67 6.44 3.50
N VAL A 55 -11.24 7.65 3.13
CA VAL A 55 -10.20 8.37 3.87
C VAL A 55 -10.67 8.77 5.26
N GLU A 56 -11.93 9.21 5.37
CA GLU A 56 -12.48 9.72 6.63
C GLU A 56 -12.55 8.63 7.70
N HIS A 57 -13.01 7.44 7.31
CA HIS A 57 -13.26 6.33 8.24
C HIS A 57 -12.20 5.22 8.23
N GLY A 58 -11.22 5.28 7.31
CA GLY A 58 -10.06 4.38 7.29
C GLY A 58 -10.36 2.92 6.95
N VAL A 59 -11.38 2.68 6.13
CA VAL A 59 -11.83 1.34 5.69
C VAL A 59 -12.15 1.36 4.20
N PRO A 60 -12.20 0.20 3.51
CA PRO A 60 -12.70 0.14 2.13
C PRO A 60 -14.12 0.72 2.03
N GLU A 61 -14.41 1.49 0.98
CA GLU A 61 -15.71 2.16 0.80
C GLU A 61 -16.88 1.16 0.85
N GLY A 62 -16.71 -0.01 0.21
CA GLY A 62 -17.73 -1.07 0.22
C GLY A 62 -17.94 -1.77 1.56
N ASP A 63 -17.06 -1.55 2.54
CA ASP A 63 -17.17 -2.08 3.90
C ASP A 63 -17.49 -0.99 4.92
N CYS A 64 -17.54 0.28 4.51
CA CYS A 64 -17.70 1.43 5.38
C CYS A 64 -19.16 1.59 5.84
N ALA A 65 -19.52 1.06 7.01
CA ALA A 65 -20.89 1.20 7.53
C ALA A 65 -21.23 2.64 7.96
N LEU A 66 -20.23 3.52 8.03
CA LEU A 66 -20.45 4.95 8.28
C LEU A 66 -20.91 5.67 7.01
N CYS A 67 -20.40 5.28 5.83
CA CYS A 67 -20.83 5.79 4.52
C CYS A 67 -22.05 5.02 3.97
N ASP A 68 -22.03 3.68 4.03
CA ASP A 68 -23.14 2.81 3.59
C ASP A 68 -23.93 2.27 4.78
N LYS A 69 -25.04 2.95 5.10
CA LYS A 69 -25.93 2.56 6.19
C LYS A 69 -26.67 1.24 5.94
N THR A 70 -26.67 0.71 4.72
CA THR A 70 -27.28 -0.60 4.44
C THR A 70 -26.49 -1.75 5.10
N LEU A 71 -25.20 -1.54 5.40
CA LEU A 71 -24.35 -2.51 6.08
C LEU A 71 -24.63 -2.65 7.58
N VAL A 72 -25.28 -1.64 8.20
CA VAL A 72 -25.48 -1.57 9.65
C VAL A 72 -26.23 -2.78 10.20
N SER A 73 -27.32 -3.18 9.55
CA SER A 73 -28.13 -4.32 9.99
C SER A 73 -27.29 -5.59 10.03
N LYS A 74 -26.49 -5.84 8.99
CA LYS A 74 -25.60 -7.01 8.92
C LYS A 74 -24.59 -7.02 10.07
N PHE A 75 -23.91 -5.90 10.32
CA PHE A 75 -22.93 -5.82 11.41
C PHE A 75 -23.57 -6.03 12.79
N LYS A 76 -24.80 -5.54 13.00
CA LYS A 76 -25.57 -5.80 14.23
C LYS A 76 -25.97 -7.27 14.37
N GLU A 77 -26.44 -7.89 13.29
CA GLU A 77 -26.79 -9.32 13.26
C GLU A 77 -25.57 -10.22 13.51
N ASP A 78 -24.40 -9.83 13.00
CA ASP A 78 -23.13 -10.52 13.23
C ASP A 78 -22.55 -10.29 14.64
N GLY A 79 -23.17 -9.43 15.45
CA GLY A 79 -22.69 -9.05 16.78
C GLY A 79 -21.44 -8.16 16.75
N ASP A 80 -21.11 -7.58 15.60
CA ASP A 80 -19.98 -6.68 15.38
C ASP A 80 -20.44 -5.23 15.46
N TRP A 81 -20.99 -4.82 16.60
CA TRP A 81 -21.53 -3.46 16.79
C TRP A 81 -21.02 -2.80 18.07
N CYS A 82 -20.58 -1.55 17.93
CA CYS A 82 -20.21 -0.67 19.04
C CYS A 82 -21.38 0.28 19.33
N ASP A 83 -22.11 0.06 20.43
CA ASP A 83 -23.24 0.93 20.79
C ASP A 83 -22.82 2.33 21.24
N GLU A 84 -21.60 2.50 21.78
CA GLU A 84 -21.12 3.80 22.27
C GLU A 84 -20.78 4.77 21.13
N HIS A 85 -20.41 4.23 19.95
CA HIS A 85 -19.92 5.01 18.81
C HIS A 85 -20.68 4.75 17.51
N ASP A 86 -21.82 4.05 17.57
CA ASP A 86 -22.73 3.78 16.44
C ASP A 86 -22.03 3.29 15.15
N ARG A 87 -21.04 2.42 15.31
CA ARG A 87 -20.25 1.86 14.19
C ARG A 87 -19.92 0.38 14.44
N PRO A 88 -19.54 -0.37 13.40
CA PRO A 88 -19.14 -1.76 13.61
C PRO A 88 -17.98 -1.85 14.59
N GLU A 89 -18.02 -2.82 15.49
CA GLU A 89 -16.99 -2.94 16.54
C GLU A 89 -15.60 -3.13 15.90
N SER A 90 -15.50 -3.94 14.84
CA SER A 90 -14.30 -4.11 14.02
C SER A 90 -13.79 -2.84 13.35
N GLN A 91 -14.65 -1.83 13.16
CA GLN A 91 -14.31 -0.53 12.57
C GLN A 91 -14.22 0.58 13.62
N CYS A 92 -14.47 0.29 14.90
CA CYS A 92 -14.42 1.29 15.97
C CYS A 92 -12.98 1.53 16.45
N PHE A 93 -12.31 2.50 15.81
CA PHE A 93 -10.94 2.88 16.15
C PHE A 93 -10.85 3.74 17.42
N ILE A 94 -11.99 4.30 17.87
CA ILE A 94 -12.07 5.05 19.12
C ILE A 94 -11.91 4.11 20.32
N CYS A 95 -12.64 2.99 20.35
CA CYS A 95 -12.49 1.98 21.39
C CYS A 95 -11.16 1.23 21.30
N SER A 96 -10.66 0.98 20.09
CA SER A 96 -9.38 0.29 19.90
C SER A 96 -8.69 0.73 18.60
N PRO A 97 -7.73 1.68 18.68
CA PRO A 97 -7.01 2.19 17.51
C PRO A 97 -6.30 1.09 16.69
N LYS A 98 -5.87 0.01 17.35
CA LYS A 98 -5.22 -1.15 16.70
C LYS A 98 -6.09 -1.88 15.67
N ARG A 99 -7.42 -1.68 15.69
CA ARG A 99 -8.32 -2.27 14.70
C ARG A 99 -8.05 -1.71 13.30
N PHE A 100 -7.50 -0.49 13.21
CA PHE A 100 -7.08 0.12 11.95
C PHE A 100 -5.98 -0.67 11.25
N ASP A 101 -5.08 -1.32 12.00
CA ASP A 101 -3.91 -2.04 11.43
C ASP A 101 -4.32 -3.10 10.40
N LYS A 102 -5.48 -3.76 10.58
CA LYS A 102 -6.02 -4.73 9.61
C LYS A 102 -6.36 -4.07 8.28
N PHE A 103 -7.01 -2.92 8.32
CA PHE A 103 -7.41 -2.18 7.12
C PHE A 103 -6.20 -1.53 6.46
N ALA A 104 -5.26 -1.03 7.26
CA ALA A 104 -4.00 -0.50 6.77
C ALA A 104 -3.14 -1.54 6.06
N ALA A 105 -3.04 -2.74 6.61
CA ALA A 105 -2.36 -3.85 5.94
C ALA A 105 -3.03 -4.21 4.60
N THR A 106 -4.37 -4.16 4.54
CA THR A 106 -5.12 -4.41 3.30
C THR A 106 -4.83 -3.33 2.26
N TYR A 107 -4.75 -2.07 2.69
CA TYR A 107 -4.39 -0.95 1.84
C TYR A 107 -2.95 -1.07 1.32
N GLU A 108 -1.99 -1.29 2.20
CA GLU A 108 -0.58 -1.49 1.86
C GLU A 108 -0.39 -2.65 0.88
N ALA A 109 -1.10 -3.76 1.08
CA ALA A 109 -1.04 -4.91 0.17
C ALA A 109 -1.54 -4.57 -1.24
N LYS A 110 -2.50 -3.64 -1.37
CA LYS A 110 -3.08 -3.25 -2.65
C LYS A 110 -2.31 -2.13 -3.34
N THR A 111 -1.75 -1.19 -2.57
CA THR A 111 -1.16 0.06 -3.10
C THR A 111 0.36 0.12 -3.00
N GLY A 112 0.98 -0.71 -2.15
CA GLY A 112 2.40 -0.63 -1.81
C GLY A 112 2.75 0.49 -0.82
N HIS A 113 1.77 1.27 -0.36
CA HIS A 113 1.97 2.41 0.53
C HIS A 113 1.03 2.36 1.73
N LYS A 114 1.41 3.01 2.84
CA LYS A 114 0.54 3.16 4.02
C LYS A 114 -0.69 4.00 3.67
N PRO A 115 -1.90 3.65 4.15
CA PRO A 115 -3.05 4.52 3.98
C PRO A 115 -2.85 5.84 4.74
N PRO A 116 -3.58 6.90 4.33
CA PRO A 116 -3.76 8.04 5.20
C PRO A 116 -4.44 7.62 6.51
N GLN A 117 -4.16 8.37 7.58
CA GLN A 117 -4.84 8.17 8.87
C GLN A 117 -6.32 8.58 8.73
N PRO A 118 -7.25 7.84 9.36
CA PRO A 118 -8.66 8.25 9.44
C PRO A 118 -8.76 9.62 10.11
N THR A 119 -9.73 10.42 9.68
CA THR A 119 -9.98 11.74 10.27
C THR A 119 -11.08 11.73 11.33
N GLU A 120 -11.83 10.63 11.46
CA GLU A 120 -12.93 10.43 12.42
C GLU A 120 -12.86 9.13 13.26
#